data_AF-A0A369R6G2-F1
#
_entry.id   AF-A0A369R6G2-F1
#
_cell.length_a   1.000
_cell.length_b   1.000
_cell.length_c   1.000
_cell.angle_alpha   90.00
_cell.angle_beta   90.00
_cell.angle_gamma   90.00
#
_symmetry.space_group_name_H-M   'P 1'
#
loop_
_entity.id
_entity.type
_entity.pdbx_description
1 polymer ?
#
loop_
_entity_poly.entity_id
_entity_poly.type
_entity_poly.pdbx_seq_one_letter_code
_entity_poly.pdbx_strand_id
1 'polypeptide(L)' 'MSQQSAIDFLQKIKSDNELSEKVNNAQNKDARWEVIRGAGFDFTRDELDHATVEALNHFERWSWEAKLLADWL' A
#
# COMPACT_ATOMS: atom_id res chain seq x y z
N MET A 1 -10.34 10.59 1.25
CA MET A 1 -9.49 10.08 0.18
C MET A 1 -8.53 11.18 -0.26
N SER A 2 -7.30 11.07 0.22
CA SER A 2 -6.24 12.08 0.11
C SER A 2 -5.00 11.40 -0.45
N GLN A 3 -4.44 11.93 -1.54
CA GLN A 3 -3.17 11.46 -2.11
C GLN A 3 -2.04 11.47 -1.07
N GLN A 4 -2.04 12.44 -0.14
CA GLN A 4 -1.07 12.49 0.96
C GLN A 4 -1.20 11.28 1.88
N SER A 5 -2.41 10.80 2.15
CA SER A 5 -2.63 9.61 2.99
C SER A 5 -2.05 8.35 2.34
N ALA A 6 -2.04 8.26 1.01
CA ALA A 6 -1.42 7.15 0.28
C ALA A 6 0.11 7.22 0.35
N ILE A 7 0.69 8.41 0.23
CA ILE A 7 2.14 8.64 0.41
C ILE A 7 2.56 8.28 1.83
N ASP A 8 1.82 8.74 2.83
CA ASP A 8 2.10 8.47 4.24
C ASP A 8 2.01 6.97 4.54
N PHE A 9 1.05 6.27 3.93
CA PHE A 9 0.96 4.81 4.00
C PHE A 9 2.19 4.12 3.39
N LEU A 10 2.64 4.55 2.21
CA LEU A 10 3.85 4.00 1.57
C LEU A 10 5.10 4.20 2.43
N GLN A 11 5.20 5.33 3.14
CA GLN A 11 6.30 5.56 4.09
C GLN A 11 6.16 4.70 5.35
N LYS A 12 4.93 4.55 5.85
CA LYS A 12 4.65 3.75 7.03
C LYS A 12 4.95 2.28 6.80
N ILE A 13 4.51 1.70 5.70
CA ILE A 13 4.72 0.27 5.41
C ILE A 13 6.19 -0.10 5.12
N LYS A 14 7.04 0.89 4.78
CA LYS A 14 8.50 0.72 4.67
C LYS A 14 9.18 0.58 6.03
N SER A 15 8.66 1.26 7.05
CA SER A 15 9.23 1.30 8.40
C SER A 15 8.52 0.38 9.39
N ASP A 16 7.27 0.02 9.11
CA ASP A 16 6.40 -0.78 9.95
C ASP A 16 6.21 -2.18 9.33
N ASN A 17 7.09 -3.10 9.75
CA ASN A 17 7.06 -4.48 9.30
C ASN A 17 5.75 -5.19 9.70
N GLU A 18 5.14 -4.86 10.84
CA GLU A 18 3.91 -5.51 11.29
C GLU A 18 2.74 -5.11 10.39
N LEU A 19 2.61 -3.82 10.07
CA LEU A 19 1.62 -3.35 9.10
C LEU A 19 1.87 -3.97 7.72
N SER A 20 3.14 -4.03 7.30
CA SER A 20 3.53 -4.64 6.02
C SER A 20 3.11 -6.11 5.94
N GLU A 21 3.41 -6.90 6.97
CA GLU A 21 3.01 -8.30 7.02
C GLU A 21 1.49 -8.47 7.07
N LYS A 22 0.76 -7.63 7.81
CA LYS A 22 -0.71 -7.70 7.85
C LYS A 22 -1.34 -7.40 6.49
N VAL A 23 -0.83 -6.40 5.77
CA VAL A 23 -1.31 -6.06 4.43
C VAL A 23 -0.91 -7.15 3.43
N ASN A 24 0.30 -7.69 3.50
CA ASN A 24 0.77 -8.73 2.56
C ASN A 24 0.07 -10.08 2.79
N ASN A 25 -0.18 -10.47 4.04
CA ASN A 25 -0.82 -11.75 4.38
C ASN A 25 -2.35 -11.70 4.42
N ALA A 26 -2.97 -10.56 4.10
CA ALA A 26 -4.41 -10.46 4.04
C ALA A 26 -4.98 -11.37 2.93
N GLN A 27 -6.02 -12.13 3.28
CA GLN A 27 -6.56 -13.21 2.44
C GLN A 27 -7.09 -12.76 1.07
N ASN A 28 -7.55 -11.52 0.96
CA ASN A 28 -8.13 -10.98 -0.28
C ASN A 28 -7.98 -9.46 -0.33
N LYS A 29 -8.36 -8.89 -1.48
CA LYS A 29 -8.30 -7.45 -1.73
C LYS A 29 -9.07 -6.62 -0.70
N ASP A 30 -10.27 -7.05 -0.31
CA ASP A 30 -11.10 -6.28 0.62
C ASP A 30 -10.49 -6.28 2.03
N ALA A 31 -9.97 -7.43 2.49
CA ALA A 31 -9.26 -7.55 3.75
C ALA A 31 -8.01 -6.64 3.80
N ARG A 32 -7.29 -6.48 2.68
CA ARG A 32 -6.19 -5.50 2.60
C ARG A 32 -6.66 -4.09 2.84
N TRP A 33 -7.75 -3.69 2.19
CA TRP A 33 -8.32 -2.36 2.39
C TRP A 33 -8.90 -2.14 3.79
N GLU A 34 -9.38 -3.19 4.44
CA GLU A 34 -9.80 -3.13 5.84
C GLU A 34 -8.60 -2.92 6.78
N VAL A 35 -7.48 -3.62 6.56
CA VAL A 35 -6.24 -3.41 7.33
C VAL A 35 -5.71 -1.99 7.15
N ILE A 36 -5.66 -1.50 5.92
CA ILE A 36 -5.19 -0.13 5.59
C ILE A 36 -6.08 0.92 6.27
N ARG A 37 -7.41 0.78 6.16
CA ARG A 37 -8.36 1.69 6.83
C ARG A 37 -8.31 1.58 8.35
N GLY A 38 -8.12 0.37 8.88
CA GLY A 38 -7.95 0.12 10.31
C GLY A 38 -6.66 0.73 10.87
N ALA A 39 -5.62 0.87 10.04
CA ALA A 39 -4.40 1.60 10.38
C ALA A 39 -4.55 3.13 10.30
N GLY A 40 -5.73 3.64 9.94
CA GLY A 40 -6.06 5.07 9.89
C GLY A 40 -5.80 5.74 8.54
N PHE A 41 -5.48 4.96 7.50
CA PHE A 41 -5.27 5.51 6.16
C PHE A 41 -6.52 5.41 5.31
N ASP A 42 -6.89 6.52 4.64
CA ASP A 42 -8.07 6.59 3.77
C ASP A 42 -7.71 7.17 2.41
N PHE A 43 -7.58 6.29 1.43
CA PHE A 43 -7.28 6.61 0.04
C PHE A 43 -7.86 5.55 -0.90
N THR A 44 -8.01 5.92 -2.17
CA THR A 44 -8.41 5.04 -3.26
C THR A 44 -7.23 4.27 -3.84
N ARG A 45 -7.53 3.22 -4.61
CA ARG A 45 -6.52 2.55 -5.44
C ARG A 45 -5.78 3.53 -6.36
N ASP A 46 -6.51 4.41 -7.04
CA ASP A 46 -5.92 5.33 -8.01
C ASP A 46 -4.97 6.33 -7.33
N GLU A 47 -5.26 6.74 -6.10
CA GLU A 47 -4.37 7.57 -5.28
C GLU A 47 -3.13 6.80 -4.82
N LEU A 48 -3.27 5.52 -4.47
CA LEU A 48 -2.12 4.66 -4.16
C LEU A 48 -1.23 4.45 -5.38
N ASP A 49 -1.82 4.18 -6.54
CA ASP A 49 -1.09 4.00 -7.79
C ASP A 49 -0.32 5.29 -8.15
N HIS A 50 -0.95 6.46 -8.05
CA HIS A 50 -0.23 7.74 -8.22
C HIS A 50 0.88 7.94 -7.18
N ALA A 51 0.60 7.67 -5.91
CA ALA A 51 1.59 7.80 -4.84
C ALA A 51 2.78 6.86 -5.05
N THR A 52 2.59 5.66 -5.62
CA THR A 52 3.71 4.75 -5.93
C THR A 52 4.57 5.28 -7.07
N VAL A 53 3.99 5.99 -8.05
CA VAL A 53 4.74 6.63 -9.13
C VAL A 53 5.58 7.80 -8.60
N GLU A 54 5.03 8.55 -7.64
CA GLU A 54 5.63 9.76 -7.11
C GLU A 54 6.65 9.49 -5.98
N ALA A 55 6.34 8.54 -5.09
CA ALA A 55 7.09 8.31 -3.85
C ALA A 55 8.04 7.10 -3.88
N LEU A 56 7.93 6.21 -4.88
CA LEU A 56 8.85 5.08 -5.04
C LEU A 56 9.77 5.30 -6.24
N ASN A 57 11.06 5.00 -6.07
CA ASN A 57 11.96 4.93 -7.21
C ASN A 57 11.65 3.67 -8.06
N HIS A 58 12.20 3.61 -9.28
CA HIS A 58 11.95 2.50 -10.22
C HIS A 58 12.15 1.10 -9.60
N PHE A 59 13.14 0.94 -8.71
CA PHE A 59 13.48 -0.34 -8.10
C PHE A 59 12.52 -0.70 -6.96
N GLU A 60 12.19 0.27 -6.12
CA GLU A 60 11.20 0.12 -5.05
C GLU A 60 9.80 -0.15 -5.61
N ARG A 61 9.44 0.52 -6.71
CA ARG A 61 8.19 0.30 -7.42
C ARG A 61 8.09 -1.13 -7.93
N TRP A 62 9.15 -1.66 -8.53
CA TRP A 62 9.16 -3.04 -9.02
C TRP A 62 8.99 -4.05 -7.87
N SER A 63 9.61 -3.82 -6.72
CA SER A 63 9.43 -4.66 -5.53
C SER A 63 8.03 -4.54 -4.93
N TRP A 64 7.46 -3.33 -4.93
CA TRP A 64 6.11 -3.05 -4.46
C TRP A 64 5.05 -3.70 -5.34
N GLU A 65 5.17 -3.51 -6.66
CA GLU A 65 4.33 -4.14 -7.67
C GLU A 65 4.43 -5.67 -7.58
N ALA A 66 5.62 -6.25 -7.42
CA ALA A 66 5.78 -7.69 -7.23
C ALA A 66 5.14 -8.23 -5.94
N LYS A 67 5.12 -7.45 -4.85
CA LYS A 67 4.54 -7.86 -3.56
C LYS A 67 3.02 -7.67 -3.49
N LEU A 68 2.48 -6.65 -4.15
CA LEU A 68 1.06 -6.31 -4.06
C LEU A 68 0.28 -6.61 -5.32
N LEU A 69 0.79 -6.35 -6.53
CA LEU A 69 0.03 -6.63 -7.76
C LEU A 69 -0.13 -8.14 -8.02
N ALA A 70 0.81 -8.97 -7.57
CA ALA A 70 0.72 -10.42 -7.73
C ALA A 70 -0.50 -11.03 -7.02
N ASP A 71 -0.97 -10.42 -5.92
CA ASP A 71 -2.15 -10.87 -5.17
C ASP A 71 -3.40 -10.00 -5.39
N TRP A 72 -3.28 -8.83 -6.04
CA TRP A 72 -4.44 -7.94 -6.31
C TRP A 72 -5.21 -8.32 -7.60
N LEU A 73 -4.67 -9.24 -8.39
CA LEU A 73 -5.31 -9.92 -9.52
C LEU A 73 -5.86 -11.28 -9.09
#